data_AF-A0A1C5F026-F1
#
_entry.id   AF-A0A1C5F026-F1
#
_cell.length_a   1.000
_cell.length_b   1.000
_cell.length_c   1.000
_cell.angle_alpha   90.00
_cell.angle_beta   90.00
_cell.angle_gamma   90.00
#
_symmetry.space_group_name_H-M   'P 1'
#
loop_
_entity.id
_entity.type
_entity.pdbx_description
1 polymer ?
#
loop_
_entity_poly.entity_id
_entity_poly.type
_entity_poly.pdbx_seq_one_letter_code
_entity_poly.pdbx_strand_id
1 'polypeptide(L)' 'MDALREAVRTGRLAPGTRLPSSRTLAADLGIARNTVADAYAELAAEGWLTARQGSGTRVARRSA' A
#
# COMPACT_ATOMS: atom_id res chain seq x y z
N MET A 1 -0.15 14.02 -9.31
CA MET A 1 -0.82 13.17 -8.31
C MET A 1 -0.12 11.82 -8.31
N ASP A 2 1.21 11.81 -8.07
CA ASP A 2 2.05 10.65 -8.47
C ASP A 2 3.08 10.27 -7.39
N ALA A 3 3.34 11.15 -6.42
CA ALA A 3 4.35 10.92 -5.39
C ALA A 3 4.04 9.70 -4.50
N LEU A 4 2.76 9.43 -4.23
CA LEU A 4 2.36 8.25 -3.46
C LEU A 4 2.53 6.96 -4.27
N ARG A 5 2.16 6.98 -5.56
CA ARG A 5 2.37 5.84 -6.46
C ARG A 5 3.85 5.53 -6.64
N GLU A 6 4.69 6.55 -6.80
CA GLU A 6 6.15 6.40 -6.86
C GLU A 6 6.73 5.89 -5.54
N ALA A 7 6.28 6.39 -4.37
CA ALA A 7 6.75 5.89 -3.07
C ALA A 7 6.43 4.41 -2.85
N VAL A 8 5.29 3.93 -3.36
CA VAL A 8 4.93 2.51 -3.27
C VAL A 8 5.57 1.67 -4.38
N ARG A 9 5.68 2.18 -5.61
CA ARG A 9 6.38 1.53 -6.74
C ARG A 9 7.88 1.41 -6.53
N THR A 10 8.50 2.42 -5.93
CA THR A 10 9.92 2.39 -5.55
C THR A 10 10.20 1.35 -4.47
N GLY A 11 9.16 0.76 -3.87
CA GLY A 11 9.21 -0.66 -3.54
C GLY A 11 10.38 -1.05 -2.65
N ARG A 12 10.79 -0.18 -1.71
CA ARG A 12 11.73 -0.56 -0.64
C ARG A 12 11.12 -1.52 0.38
N LEU A 13 9.88 -1.97 0.16
CA LEU A 13 9.19 -2.90 1.04
C LEU A 13 9.37 -4.31 0.53
N ALA A 14 10.15 -5.09 1.27
CA ALA A 14 10.31 -6.51 1.02
C ALA A 14 8.94 -7.20 1.01
N PRO A 15 8.69 -8.11 0.06
CA PRO A 15 7.44 -8.84 0.02
C PRO A 15 7.20 -9.63 1.33
N GLY A 16 5.98 -9.58 1.85
CA GLY A 16 5.61 -10.09 3.17
C GLY A 16 5.60 -9.05 4.30
N THR A 17 6.13 -7.85 4.06
CA THR A 17 6.06 -6.75 5.04
C THR A 17 4.61 -6.35 5.28
N ARG A 18 4.25 -6.18 6.56
CA ARG A 18 2.95 -5.66 6.96
C ARG A 18 2.93 -4.17 6.69
N LEU A 19 2.01 -3.70 5.85
CA LEU A 19 1.85 -2.27 5.64
C LEU A 19 1.08 -1.63 6.78
N PRO A 20 1.40 -0.38 7.13
CA PRO A 20 0.56 0.43 7.98
C PRO A 20 -0.84 0.59 7.36
N SER A 21 -1.84 0.80 8.21
CA SER A 21 -3.20 1.10 7.75
C SER A 21 -3.20 2.38 6.91
N SER A 22 -4.12 2.49 5.96
CA SER A 22 -4.24 3.70 5.13
C SER A 22 -4.37 4.99 5.95
N ARG A 23 -4.95 4.89 7.15
CA ARG A 23 -5.06 6.00 8.11
C ARG A 23 -3.70 6.41 8.70
N THR A 24 -2.85 5.45 9.06
CA THR A 24 -1.52 5.72 9.64
C THR A 24 -0.59 6.29 8.57
N LEU A 25 -0.59 5.68 7.39
CA LEU A 25 0.25 6.14 6.28
C LEU A 25 -0.16 7.54 5.80
N ALA A 26 -1.45 7.83 5.76
CA ALA A 26 -1.95 9.18 5.44
C ALA A 26 -1.47 10.23 6.47
N ALA A 27 -1.47 9.88 7.76
CA ALA A 27 -0.98 10.76 8.81
C ALA A 27 0.53 10.99 8.71
N ASP A 28 1.31 9.93 8.53
CA ASP A 28 2.78 10.01 8.39
C ASP A 28 3.21 10.82 7.17
N LEU A 29 2.45 10.71 6.07
CA LEU A 29 2.74 11.44 4.82
C LEU A 29 2.05 12.82 4.75
N GLY A 30 1.15 13.13 5.69
CA GLY A 30 0.38 14.39 5.68
C GLY A 30 -0.57 14.52 4.49
N ILE A 31 -1.06 13.42 3.93
CA ILE A 31 -1.94 13.41 2.75
C ILE A 31 -3.35 12.91 3.07
N ALA A 32 -4.28 13.14 2.14
CA ALA A 32 -5.65 12.66 2.29
C ALA A 32 -5.69 11.12 2.36
N ARG A 33 -6.43 10.59 3.34
CA ARG A 33 -6.69 9.15 3.49
C ARG A 33 -7.25 8.52 2.21
N ASN A 34 -8.07 9.27 1.48
CA ASN A 34 -8.75 8.85 0.26
C ASN A 34 -7.71 8.48 -0.79
N THR A 35 -6.70 9.34 -0.99
CA THR A 35 -5.59 9.11 -1.90
C THR A 35 -4.79 7.86 -1.54
N VAL A 36 -4.58 7.61 -0.24
CA VAL A 36 -3.92 6.38 0.23
C VAL A 36 -4.78 5.14 0.00
N ALA A 37 -6.09 5.26 0.24
CA ALA A 37 -7.02 4.17 -0.01
C ALA A 37 -7.09 3.81 -1.50
N ASP A 38 -7.14 4.81 -2.39
CA ASP A 38 -7.16 4.62 -3.83
C ASP A 38 -5.86 3.96 -4.32
N ALA A 39 -4.71 4.45 -3.86
CA ALA A 39 -3.42 3.82 -4.19
C ALA A 39 -3.34 2.37 -3.70
N TYR A 40 -3.79 2.08 -2.48
CA TYR A 40 -3.83 0.70 -1.96
C TYR A 40 -4.79 -0.19 -2.77
N ALA A 41 -5.93 0.35 -3.21
CA ALA A 41 -6.90 -0.37 -4.01
C ALA A 41 -6.34 -0.72 -5.40
N GLU A 42 -5.68 0.22 -6.06
CA GLU A 42 -5.00 -0.02 -7.34
C GLU A 42 -3.88 -1.05 -7.22
N LEU A 43 -3.03 -0.90 -6.21
CA LEU A 43 -1.95 -1.86 -5.96
C LEU A 43 -2.47 -3.25 -5.59
N ALA A 44 -3.60 -3.33 -4.91
CA ALA A 44 -4.27 -4.61 -4.66
C ALA A 44 -4.86 -5.20 -5.95
N ALA A 45 -5.45 -4.36 -6.82
CA ALA A 45 -5.98 -4.79 -8.12
C ALA A 45 -4.87 -5.28 -9.07
N GLU A 46 -3.70 -4.65 -9.03
CA GLU A 46 -2.50 -5.09 -9.76
C GLU A 46 -1.81 -6.31 -9.12
N GLY A 47 -2.23 -6.75 -7.93
CA GLY A 47 -1.66 -7.90 -7.23
C GLY A 47 -0.40 -7.62 -6.42
N TRP A 48 -0.02 -6.35 -6.22
CA TRP A 48 1.10 -5.95 -5.36
C TRP A 48 0.77 -6.03 -3.88
N LEU A 49 -0.50 -5.86 -3.50
CA LEU A 49 -0.95 -5.89 -2.12
C LEU A 49 -2.00 -6.98 -1.89
N THR A 50 -1.87 -7.67 -0.76
CA THR A 50 -2.91 -8.60 -0.29
C THR A 50 -3.55 -8.00 0.96
N ALA A 51 -4.79 -7.53 0.83
CA ALA A 51 -5.58 -7.09 1.96
C ALA A 51 -6.42 -8.27 2.46
N ARG A 52 -6.12 -8.77 3.67
CA ARG A 52 -6.99 -9.74 4.34
C ARG A 52 -7.82 -9.02 5.40
N GLN A 53 -9.15 -9.05 5.23
CA GLN A 53 -10.08 -8.48 6.19
C GLN A 53 -9.77 -9.01 7.60
N GLY A 54 -9.55 -8.11 8.56
CA GLY A 54 -9.20 -8.44 9.96
C GLY A 54 -7.72 -8.75 10.24
N SER A 55 -6.84 -8.86 9.24
CA SER A 55 -5.40 -9.18 9.45
C SER A 55 -4.41 -8.09 9.02
N GLY A 56 -4.91 -7.03 8.37
CA GLY A 56 -4.12 -5.92 7.82
C GLY A 56 -3.68 -6.17 6.37
N THR A 57 -3.14 -5.13 5.74
CA THR A 57 -2.61 -5.18 4.37
C THR A 57 -1.15 -5.64 4.40
N ARG A 58 -0.78 -6.57 3.52
CA ARG A 58 0.60 -7.06 3.38
C ARG A 58 1.07 -6.91 1.94
N VAL A 59 2.37 -6.67 1.75
CA VAL A 59 2.98 -6.71 0.41
C VAL A 59 2.92 -8.15 -0.09
N ALA A 60 2.32 -8.37 -1.25
CA ALA A 60 2.27 -9.68 -1.87
C ALA A 60 3.70 -10.13 -2.23
N ARG A 61 4.03 -11.40 -1.96
CA ARG A 61 5.22 -12.01 -2.55
C ARG A 61 4.93 -12.17 -4.03
N ARG A 62 5.51 -11.30 -4.86
CA ARG A 62 5.47 -11.48 -6.31
C ARG A 62 6.11 -12.84 -6.60
N SER A 63 5.31 -13.79 -7.05
CA SER A 63 5.82 -14.92 -7.83
C SER A 63 6.20 -14.34 -9.18
N ALA A 64 7.51 -14.17 -9.40
CA ALA A 64 8.04 -14.09 -10.76
C ALA A 64 7.85 -15.45 -11.44
#